data_AF-A0A1Y0GZQ1-F1
#
_entry.id   AF-A0A1Y0GZQ1-F1
#
_cell.length_a   1.000
_cell.length_b   1.000
_cell.length_c   1.000
_cell.angle_alpha   90.00
_cell.angle_beta   90.00
_cell.angle_gamma   90.00
#
_symmetry.space_group_name_H-M   'P 1'
#
loop_
_entity.id
_entity.type
_entity.pdbx_description
1 polymer ?
#
loop_
_entity_poly.entity_id
_entity_poly.type
_entity_poly.pdbx_seq_one_letter_code
_entity_poly.pdbx_strand_id
1 'polypeptide(L)'
;MSIKVSQKFDEHAIREILRRAEEIHIGAPQQDDTEAKAIIKAAEEAGLPRAAVEQALQERLAQVQATTTPGEFLFAPSADGKLYVAELISSNGATTRARFLNGSDISVPTSQTQPANFLPGSKVYANWPSFGWWNCTVISFDKSNRLLRLSDGWGNEKSFPLAEVRINPPVQANSKFHKDLIYFWDNYKMQLMIAVGVGLFVFIMILRNI
;
A
#
# COMPACT_ATOMS: atom_id res chain seq x y z
N MET A 1 49.40 11.58 -3.74
CA MET A 1 49.39 10.63 -4.87
C MET A 1 48.12 10.91 -5.67
N SER A 2 48.21 11.72 -6.74
CA SER A 2 47.05 12.20 -7.50
C SER A 2 46.80 11.32 -8.72
N ILE A 3 45.67 10.62 -8.74
CA ILE A 3 45.22 9.83 -9.89
C ILE A 3 44.41 10.78 -10.80
N LYS A 4 45.03 11.28 -11.87
CA LYS A 4 44.32 11.99 -12.94
C LYS A 4 43.73 10.97 -13.92
N VAL A 5 42.48 10.57 -13.69
CA VAL A 5 41.71 9.81 -14.70
C VAL A 5 41.04 10.81 -15.63
N SER A 6 41.72 11.14 -16.73
CA SER A 6 41.12 11.89 -17.84
C SER A 6 40.57 10.87 -18.84
N GLN A 7 39.44 10.24 -18.52
CA GLN A 7 38.75 9.35 -19.45
C GLN A 7 38.04 10.21 -20.49
N LYS A 8 38.62 10.31 -21.70
CA LYS A 8 37.91 10.85 -22.87
C LYS A 8 36.85 9.82 -23.26
N PHE A 9 35.58 10.18 -23.11
CA PHE A 9 34.49 9.36 -23.63
C PHE A 9 34.55 9.38 -25.15
N ASP A 10 34.57 8.18 -25.74
CA ASP A 10 34.45 8.00 -27.18
C ASP A 10 33.08 8.48 -27.67
N GLU A 11 33.01 9.03 -28.88
CA GLU A 11 31.79 9.61 -29.45
C GLU A 11 30.67 8.55 -29.55
N HIS A 12 31.06 7.30 -29.79
CA HIS A 12 30.15 6.15 -29.80
C HIS A 12 29.53 5.88 -28.43
N ALA A 13 30.32 6.02 -27.35
CA ALA A 13 29.84 5.85 -25.97
C ALA A 13 28.86 6.95 -25.57
N ILE A 14 29.09 8.20 -26.03
CA ILE A 14 28.18 9.31 -25.80
C ILE A 14 26.84 9.07 -26.51
N ARG A 15 26.85 8.60 -27.76
CA ARG A 15 25.63 8.28 -28.52
C ARG A 15 24.85 7.13 -27.87
N GLU A 16 25.53 6.10 -27.37
CA GLU A 16 24.91 4.97 -26.66
C GLU A 16 24.23 5.43 -25.35
N ILE A 17 24.89 6.31 -24.58
CA ILE A 17 24.35 6.89 -23.34
C ILE A 17 23.12 7.76 -23.65
N LEU A 18 23.19 8.61 -24.68
CA LEU A 18 22.08 9.47 -25.09
C LEU A 18 20.88 8.65 -25.59
N ARG A 19 21.10 7.64 -26.43
CA ARG A 19 20.05 6.73 -26.90
C ARG A 19 19.37 6.01 -25.75
N ARG A 20 20.15 5.52 -24.78
CA ARG A 20 19.61 4.85 -23.59
C ARG A 20 18.85 5.82 -22.68
N ALA A 21 19.31 7.06 -22.55
CA ALA A 21 18.60 8.11 -21.80
C ALA A 21 17.26 8.46 -22.47
N GLU A 22 17.21 8.51 -23.79
CA GLU A 22 15.99 8.74 -24.58
C GLU A 22 15.02 7.56 -24.48
N GLU A 23 15.50 6.31 -24.56
CA GLU A 23 14.70 5.10 -24.35
C GLU A 23 14.08 5.07 -22.93
N ILE A 24 14.82 5.50 -21.90
CA ILE A 24 14.30 5.64 -20.53
C ILE A 24 13.24 6.75 -20.45
N HIS A 25 13.43 7.87 -21.16
CA HIS A 25 12.49 8.99 -21.16
C HIS A 25 11.17 8.65 -21.88
N ILE A 26 11.23 7.90 -22.97
CA ILE A 26 10.06 7.48 -23.75
C ILE A 26 9.29 6.35 -23.04
N GLY A 27 10.00 5.47 -22.33
CA GLY A 27 9.41 4.32 -21.61
C GLY A 27 8.95 4.61 -20.18
N ALA A 28 9.38 5.73 -19.58
CA ALA A 28 8.84 6.17 -18.30
C ALA A 28 7.36 6.55 -18.51
N PRO A 29 6.40 5.95 -17.79
CA PRO A 29 5.05 6.44 -17.82
C PRO A 29 5.12 7.93 -17.46
N GLN A 30 4.67 8.81 -18.37
CA GLN A 30 4.38 10.20 -18.04
C GLN A 30 3.36 10.13 -16.91
N GLN A 31 3.87 10.17 -15.69
CA GLN A 31 3.10 9.96 -14.48
C GLN A 31 2.30 11.23 -14.27
N ASP A 32 1.15 11.25 -14.95
CA ASP A 32 0.00 12.12 -14.79
C ASP A 32 0.32 13.60 -14.49
N ASP A 33 0.98 14.27 -15.44
CA ASP A 33 1.00 15.73 -15.50
C ASP A 33 -0.45 16.29 -15.53
N THR A 34 -1.41 15.48 -15.98
CA THR A 34 -2.85 15.66 -15.88
C THR A 34 -3.39 15.69 -14.45
N GLU A 35 -2.97 14.76 -13.58
CA GLU A 35 -3.42 14.72 -12.17
C GLU A 35 -2.81 15.87 -11.38
N ALA A 36 -1.52 16.17 -11.57
CA ALA A 36 -0.87 17.31 -10.93
C ALA A 36 -1.55 18.64 -11.31
N LYS A 37 -1.88 18.85 -12.59
CA LYS A 37 -2.64 20.03 -13.05
C LYS A 37 -4.05 20.08 -12.47
N ALA A 38 -4.72 18.94 -12.34
CA ALA A 38 -6.06 18.88 -11.72
C ALA A 38 -6.01 19.27 -10.23
N ILE A 39 -5.00 18.80 -9.49
CA ILE A 39 -4.78 19.15 -8.08
C ILE A 39 -4.46 20.65 -7.93
N ILE A 40 -3.57 21.19 -8.77
CA ILE A 40 -3.22 22.62 -8.74
C ILE A 40 -4.46 23.48 -9.00
N LYS A 41 -5.26 23.14 -10.03
CA LYS A 41 -6.47 23.88 -10.35
C LYS A 41 -7.50 23.84 -9.21
N ALA A 42 -7.72 22.68 -8.61
CA ALA A 42 -8.65 22.54 -7.48
C ALA A 42 -8.18 23.35 -6.25
N ALA A 43 -6.86 23.44 -6.02
CA ALA A 43 -6.30 24.25 -4.95
C ALA A 43 -6.42 25.76 -5.22
N GLU A 44 -6.24 26.20 -6.47
CA GLU A 44 -6.48 27.58 -6.90
C GLU A 44 -7.96 27.97 -6.71
N GLU A 45 -8.90 27.09 -7.06
CA GLU A 45 -10.34 27.29 -6.85
C GLU A 45 -10.70 27.41 -5.35
N ALA A 46 -9.90 26.79 -4.47
CA ALA A 46 -10.00 26.94 -3.02
C ALA A 46 -9.28 28.19 -2.47
N GLY A 47 -8.67 29.02 -3.33
CA GLY A 47 -7.97 30.24 -2.95
C GLY A 47 -6.53 30.04 -2.46
N LEU A 48 -5.93 28.87 -2.69
CA LEU A 48 -4.51 28.63 -2.37
C LEU A 48 -3.60 29.18 -3.47
N PRO A 49 -2.46 29.82 -3.11
CA PRO A 49 -1.52 30.32 -4.10
C PRO A 49 -0.81 29.15 -4.79
N ARG A 50 -0.87 29.12 -6.13
CA ARG A 50 -0.28 28.09 -6.98
C ARG A 50 1.16 27.71 -6.60
N ALA A 51 2.01 28.70 -6.36
CA ALA A 51 3.42 28.47 -6.00
C ALA A 51 3.58 27.63 -4.71
N ALA A 52 2.70 27.82 -3.72
CA ALA A 52 2.73 27.02 -2.49
C ALA A 52 2.30 25.57 -2.73
N VAL A 53 1.33 25.36 -3.63
CA VAL A 53 0.85 24.01 -4.00
C VAL A 53 1.91 23.26 -4.79
N GLU A 54 2.56 23.92 -5.76
CA GLU A 54 3.67 23.34 -6.52
C GLU A 54 4.84 22.98 -5.62
N GLN A 55 5.22 23.86 -4.67
CA GLN A 55 6.26 23.56 -3.69
C GLN A 55 5.87 22.36 -2.81
N ALA A 56 4.65 22.32 -2.29
CA ALA A 56 4.17 21.20 -1.48
C ALA A 56 4.14 19.87 -2.25
N LEU A 57 3.77 19.90 -3.54
CA LEU A 57 3.85 18.74 -4.43
C LEU A 57 5.28 18.28 -4.63
N GLN A 58 6.21 19.22 -4.85
CA GLN A 58 7.62 18.91 -5.03
C GLN A 58 8.25 18.33 -3.75
N GLU A 59 7.95 18.89 -2.58
CA GLU A 59 8.37 18.35 -1.29
C GLU A 59 7.82 16.95 -1.05
N ARG A 60 6.55 16.71 -1.40
CA ARG A 60 5.94 15.39 -1.33
C ARG A 60 6.60 14.39 -2.27
N LEU A 61 6.91 14.78 -3.51
CA LEU A 61 7.63 13.93 -4.45
C LEU A 61 9.06 13.63 -3.97
N ALA A 62 9.75 14.62 -3.40
CA ALA A 62 11.06 14.45 -2.79
C ALA A 62 11.00 13.51 -1.56
N GLN A 63 9.92 13.58 -0.76
CA GLN A 63 9.66 12.66 0.34
C GLN A 63 9.36 11.23 -0.12
N VAL A 64 8.67 11.06 -1.25
CA VAL A 64 8.48 9.73 -1.85
C VAL A 64 9.82 9.13 -2.30
N GLN A 65 10.80 9.97 -2.63
CA GLN A 65 12.18 9.58 -2.91
C GLN A 65 13.07 9.48 -1.66
N ALA A 66 12.51 9.61 -0.45
CA ALA A 66 13.27 9.46 0.78
C ALA A 66 14.06 8.14 0.73
N THR A 67 15.38 8.29 0.69
CA THR A 67 16.31 7.21 0.43
C THR A 67 16.16 6.16 1.52
N THR A 68 15.55 5.03 1.16
CA THR A 68 15.33 3.95 2.11
C THR A 68 16.69 3.43 2.54
N THR A 69 17.00 3.52 3.83
CA THR A 69 18.33 3.22 4.33
C THR A 69 18.43 1.73 4.64
N PRO A 70 19.47 1.01 4.21
CA PRO A 70 19.69 -0.37 4.62
C PRO A 70 19.59 -0.54 6.14
N GLY A 71 18.88 -1.57 6.59
CA GLY A 71 18.55 -1.81 7.99
C GLY A 71 17.21 -1.23 8.45
N GLU A 72 16.53 -0.43 7.64
CA GLU A 72 15.16 0.01 7.93
C GLU A 72 14.14 -1.13 7.74
N PHE A 73 13.01 -1.03 8.43
CA PHE A 73 11.93 -2.00 8.29
C PHE A 73 10.95 -1.56 7.21
N LEU A 74 10.51 -2.53 6.41
CA LEU A 74 9.48 -2.37 5.39
C LEU A 74 8.50 -3.55 5.43
N PHE A 75 7.32 -3.36 4.87
CA PHE A 75 6.37 -4.41 4.57
C PHE A 75 6.66 -4.93 3.16
N ALA A 76 6.95 -6.22 3.04
CA ALA A 76 7.22 -6.91 1.77
C ALA A 76 6.19 -8.02 1.52
N PRO A 77 5.79 -8.26 0.27
CA PRO A 77 4.83 -9.30 -0.07
C PRO A 77 5.42 -10.69 0.14
N SER A 78 4.60 -11.57 0.74
CA SER A 78 4.88 -12.99 0.88
C SER A 78 4.02 -13.79 -0.11
N ALA A 79 4.28 -15.10 -0.20
CA ALA A 79 3.58 -16.01 -1.10
C ALA A 79 2.08 -16.17 -0.79
N ASP A 80 1.64 -15.81 0.42
CA ASP A 80 0.22 -15.82 0.83
C ASP A 80 -0.54 -14.54 0.41
N GLY A 81 0.12 -13.63 -0.31
CA GLY A 81 -0.44 -12.35 -0.74
C GLY A 81 -0.62 -11.34 0.39
N LYS A 82 -0.03 -11.58 1.57
CA LYS A 82 0.02 -10.61 2.68
C LYS A 82 1.38 -9.92 2.71
N LEU A 83 1.44 -8.75 3.34
CA LEU A 83 2.70 -8.03 3.51
C LEU A 83 3.21 -8.24 4.94
N TYR A 84 4.41 -8.82 5.08
CA TYR A 84 5.07 -9.06 6.36
C TYR A 84 6.24 -8.11 6.55
N VAL A 85 6.62 -7.89 7.81
CA VAL A 85 7.77 -7.03 8.12
C VAL A 85 9.07 -7.70 7.70
N ALA A 86 9.90 -6.96 6.99
CA ALA A 86 11.22 -7.34 6.54
C ALA A 86 12.22 -6.19 6.77
N GLU A 87 13.49 -6.54 6.92
CA GLU A 87 14.61 -5.62 7.01
C GLU A 87 15.15 -5.34 5.60
N LEU A 88 15.28 -4.07 5.23
CA LEU A 88 15.84 -3.66 3.96
C LEU A 88 17.34 -4.00 3.90
N ILE A 89 17.75 -4.81 2.93
CA ILE A 89 19.17 -5.09 2.69
C ILE A 89 19.74 -4.06 1.71
N SER A 90 19.05 -3.85 0.58
CA SER A 90 19.50 -2.94 -0.47
C SER A 90 18.35 -2.57 -1.40
N SER A 91 18.36 -1.35 -1.93
CA SER A 91 17.44 -0.92 -2.99
C SER A 91 18.22 -0.28 -4.14
N ASN A 92 17.81 -0.55 -5.38
CA ASN A 92 18.35 0.09 -6.59
C ASN A 92 17.31 0.99 -7.27
N GLY A 93 16.26 1.39 -6.55
CA GLY A 93 15.13 2.16 -7.08
C GLY A 93 14.04 1.29 -7.70
N ALA A 94 14.40 0.36 -8.60
CA ALA A 94 13.43 -0.51 -9.28
C ALA A 94 13.05 -1.74 -8.45
N THR A 95 14.04 -2.37 -7.84
CA THR A 95 13.91 -3.59 -7.02
C THR A 95 14.49 -3.36 -5.63
N THR A 96 13.78 -3.89 -4.65
CA THR A 96 14.15 -3.86 -3.25
C THR A 96 14.44 -5.28 -2.78
N ARG A 97 15.64 -5.48 -2.26
CA ARG A 97 16.04 -6.74 -1.59
C ARG A 97 15.83 -6.58 -0.09
N ALA A 98 15.00 -7.43 0.48
CA ALA A 98 14.66 -7.41 1.89
C ALA A 98 14.82 -8.80 2.51
N ARG A 99 15.07 -8.86 3.80
CA ARG A 99 15.13 -10.09 4.60
C ARG A 99 13.98 -10.10 5.59
N PHE A 100 13.08 -11.07 5.46
CA PHE A 100 12.06 -11.30 6.46
C PHE A 100 12.70 -11.65 7.80
N LEU A 101 12.03 -11.28 8.88
CA LEU A 101 12.55 -11.48 10.23
C LEU A 101 12.64 -12.96 10.65
N ASN A 102 12.04 -13.86 9.87
CA ASN A 102 12.19 -15.31 10.00
C ASN A 102 13.44 -15.86 9.28
N GLY A 103 14.19 -15.00 8.56
CA GLY A 103 15.47 -15.33 7.92
C GLY A 103 15.44 -15.50 6.40
N SER A 104 14.27 -15.49 5.74
CA SER A 104 14.22 -15.61 4.28
C SER A 104 14.52 -14.28 3.57
N ASP A 105 15.28 -14.35 2.48
CA ASP A 105 15.56 -13.20 1.61
C ASP A 105 14.54 -13.17 0.46
N ILE A 106 14.11 -11.97 0.07
CA ILE A 106 13.25 -11.75 -1.09
C ILE A 106 13.72 -10.54 -1.89
N SER A 107 13.54 -10.58 -3.21
CA SER A 107 13.75 -9.45 -4.12
C SER A 107 12.44 -9.15 -4.81
N VAL A 108 11.88 -7.97 -4.56
CA VAL A 108 10.56 -7.55 -5.06
C VAL A 108 10.65 -6.17 -5.72
N PRO A 109 9.74 -5.82 -6.63
CA PRO A 109 9.64 -4.44 -7.12
C PRO A 109 9.43 -3.47 -5.96
N THR A 110 10.14 -2.33 -5.95
CA THR A 110 10.02 -1.33 -4.88
C THR A 110 8.57 -0.83 -4.73
N SER A 111 7.82 -0.78 -5.83
CA SER A 111 6.39 -0.42 -5.85
C SER A 111 5.47 -1.39 -5.09
N GLN A 112 5.94 -2.60 -4.78
CA GLN A 112 5.20 -3.59 -4.00
C GLN A 112 5.60 -3.59 -2.52
N THR A 113 6.57 -2.76 -2.14
CA THR A 113 6.98 -2.58 -0.74
C THR A 113 6.35 -1.32 -0.15
N GLN A 114 6.18 -1.32 1.16
CA GLN A 114 5.70 -0.15 1.90
C GLN A 114 6.59 0.08 3.12
N PRO A 115 6.95 1.33 3.47
CA PRO A 115 7.65 1.61 4.72
C PRO A 115 6.89 1.07 5.93
N ALA A 116 7.59 0.40 6.86
CA ALA A 116 6.97 -0.13 8.06
C ALA A 116 6.90 0.92 9.16
N ASN A 117 5.89 1.78 9.07
CA ASN A 117 5.65 2.84 10.05
C ASN A 117 4.78 2.34 11.20
N PHE A 118 5.40 2.10 12.36
CA PHE A 118 4.71 1.67 13.58
C PHE A 118 4.34 2.83 14.50
N LEU A 119 3.64 3.82 13.95
CA LEU A 119 3.16 4.96 14.74
C LEU A 119 2.02 4.53 15.68
N PRO A 120 1.93 5.06 16.90
CA PRO A 120 0.76 4.85 17.76
C PRO A 120 -0.56 5.18 17.02
N GLY A 121 -1.55 4.31 17.15
CA GLY A 121 -2.84 4.39 16.43
C GLY A 121 -2.89 3.67 15.09
N SER A 122 -1.75 3.30 14.51
CA SER A 122 -1.71 2.55 13.24
C SER A 122 -2.38 1.18 13.38
N LYS A 123 -2.97 0.68 12.29
CA LYS A 123 -3.62 -0.63 12.24
C LYS A 123 -2.70 -1.69 11.64
N VAL A 124 -2.59 -2.82 12.31
CA VAL A 124 -1.80 -3.98 11.87
C VAL A 124 -2.55 -5.27 12.19
N TYR A 125 -2.14 -6.40 11.61
CA TYR A 125 -2.66 -7.72 11.96
C TYR A 125 -1.63 -8.52 12.74
N ALA A 126 -2.05 -9.14 13.83
CA ALA A 126 -1.24 -10.04 14.65
C ALA A 126 -2.03 -11.31 15.00
N ASN A 127 -1.33 -12.41 15.27
CA ASN A 127 -1.95 -13.69 15.60
C ASN A 127 -2.31 -13.77 17.09
N TRP A 128 -3.54 -13.41 17.43
CA TRP A 128 -4.07 -13.53 18.80
C TRP A 128 -4.46 -14.97 19.13
N PRO A 129 -4.12 -15.49 20.33
CA PRO A 129 -4.39 -16.89 20.70
C PRO A 129 -5.85 -17.34 20.53
N SER A 130 -6.82 -16.46 20.81
CA SER A 130 -8.25 -16.80 20.79
C SER A 130 -8.95 -16.46 19.46
N PHE A 131 -8.36 -15.58 18.65
CA PHE A 131 -9.02 -15.03 17.46
C PHE A 131 -8.27 -15.34 16.15
N GLY A 132 -7.07 -15.91 16.24
CA GLY A 132 -6.16 -16.00 15.11
C GLY A 132 -5.71 -14.62 14.67
N TRP A 133 -5.61 -14.40 13.36
CA TRP A 133 -5.21 -13.12 12.79
C TRP A 133 -6.25 -12.02 13.02
N TRP A 134 -5.96 -11.09 13.92
CA TRP A 134 -6.88 -10.03 14.32
C TRP A 134 -6.34 -8.64 13.97
N ASN A 135 -7.24 -7.69 13.66
CA ASN A 135 -6.87 -6.30 13.41
C ASN A 135 -6.64 -5.57 14.74
N CYS A 136 -5.41 -5.13 14.95
CA CYS A 136 -4.94 -4.55 16.20
C CYS A 136 -4.51 -3.10 15.99
N THR A 137 -4.53 -2.33 17.08
CA THR A 137 -4.03 -0.94 17.11
C THR A 137 -2.65 -0.91 17.74
N VAL A 138 -1.67 -0.29 17.08
CA VAL A 138 -0.33 -0.08 17.65
C VAL A 138 -0.42 0.91 18.81
N ILE A 139 0.07 0.53 19.99
CA ILE A 139 0.19 1.42 21.16
C ILE A 139 1.60 2.01 21.20
N SER A 140 2.61 1.14 21.14
CA SER A 140 4.02 1.54 21.21
C SER A 140 4.90 0.55 20.45
N PHE A 141 6.04 1.03 19.95
CA PHE A 141 7.05 0.24 19.27
C PHE A 141 8.39 0.34 19.99
N ASP A 142 8.93 -0.80 20.40
CA ASP A 142 10.29 -0.92 20.91
C ASP A 142 11.21 -1.41 19.80
N LYS A 143 11.97 -0.47 19.22
CA LYS A 143 12.89 -0.74 18.12
C LYS A 143 14.06 -1.63 18.53
N SER A 144 14.53 -1.51 19.77
CA SER A 144 15.69 -2.26 20.27
C SER A 144 15.37 -3.74 20.42
N ASN A 145 14.19 -4.04 20.99
CA ASN A 145 13.74 -5.42 21.18
C ASN A 145 12.92 -5.98 20.02
N ARG A 146 12.60 -5.16 19.01
CA ARG A 146 11.75 -5.52 17.86
C ARG A 146 10.38 -6.05 18.32
N LEU A 147 9.80 -5.39 19.32
CA LEU A 147 8.50 -5.73 19.91
C LEU A 147 7.48 -4.61 19.66
N LEU A 148 6.26 -5.00 19.30
CA LEU A 148 5.12 -4.10 19.20
C LEU A 148 4.12 -4.39 20.31
N ARG A 149 3.76 -3.36 21.09
CA ARG A 149 2.62 -3.43 22.00
C ARG A 149 1.37 -3.08 21.23
N LEU A 150 0.43 -4.03 21.16
CA LEU A 150 -0.79 -3.92 20.37
C LEU A 150 -2.02 -4.03 21.28
N SER A 151 -3.07 -3.27 20.95
CA SER A 151 -4.41 -3.41 21.55
C SER A 151 -5.36 -4.12 20.57
N ASP A 152 -6.19 -5.03 21.09
CA ASP A 152 -7.25 -5.71 20.34
C ASP A 152 -8.50 -4.85 20.11
N GLY A 153 -8.59 -3.69 20.79
CA GLY A 153 -9.76 -2.81 20.76
C GLY A 153 -10.83 -3.12 21.82
N TRP A 154 -10.65 -4.16 22.63
CA TRP A 154 -11.54 -4.55 23.74
C TRP A 154 -10.88 -4.41 25.11
N GLY A 155 -9.79 -3.65 25.18
CA GLY A 155 -9.07 -3.39 26.43
C GLY A 155 -7.98 -4.41 26.76
N ASN A 156 -7.76 -5.43 25.92
CA ASN A 156 -6.59 -6.29 26.08
C ASN A 156 -5.41 -5.71 25.31
N GLU A 157 -4.24 -5.84 25.91
CA GLU A 157 -2.98 -5.42 25.31
C GLU A 157 -1.96 -6.54 25.41
N LYS A 158 -1.18 -6.71 24.35
CA LYS A 158 -0.13 -7.72 24.31
C LYS A 158 1.03 -7.27 23.43
N SER A 159 2.23 -7.69 23.82
CA SER A 159 3.43 -7.48 23.01
C SER A 159 3.62 -8.63 22.03
N PHE A 160 3.85 -8.30 20.77
CA PHE A 160 4.11 -9.24 19.69
C PHE A 160 5.49 -8.99 19.08
N PRO A 161 6.23 -10.03 18.71
CA PRO A 161 7.44 -9.87 17.92
C PRO A 161 7.08 -9.34 16.53
N LEU A 162 7.95 -8.50 15.99
CA LEU A 162 7.72 -7.84 14.70
C LEU A 162 7.54 -8.87 13.54
N ALA A 163 8.10 -10.07 13.69
CA ALA A 163 7.95 -11.18 12.74
C ALA A 163 6.53 -11.77 12.65
N GLU A 164 5.71 -11.58 13.70
CA GLU A 164 4.31 -12.07 13.76
C GLU A 164 3.30 -11.00 13.35
N VAL A 165 3.77 -9.86 12.83
CA VAL A 165 2.94 -8.74 12.42
C VAL A 165 2.90 -8.65 10.89
N ARG A 166 1.70 -8.42 10.37
CA ARG A 166 1.45 -8.26 8.93
C ARG A 166 0.43 -7.17 8.65
N ILE A 167 0.35 -6.74 7.41
CA ILE A 167 -0.76 -5.92 6.90
C ILE A 167 -1.39 -6.60 5.69
N ASN A 168 -2.67 -6.31 5.47
CA ASN A 168 -3.30 -6.65 4.21
C ASN A 168 -2.84 -5.63 3.17
N PRO A 169 -2.49 -6.06 1.94
CA PRO A 169 -2.21 -5.10 0.86
C PRO A 169 -3.43 -4.20 0.67
N PRO A 170 -3.25 -2.93 0.29
CA PRO A 170 -4.36 -2.06 -0.03
C PRO A 170 -5.20 -2.75 -1.10
N VAL A 171 -6.50 -2.88 -0.85
CA VAL A 171 -7.44 -3.41 -1.84
C VAL A 171 -7.35 -2.46 -3.03
N GLN A 172 -6.70 -2.89 -4.11
CA GLN A 172 -6.64 -2.09 -5.32
C GLN A 172 -8.09 -1.87 -5.76
N ALA A 173 -8.56 -0.62 -5.66
CA ALA A 173 -9.96 -0.24 -5.91
C ALA A 173 -10.44 -0.53 -7.35
N ASN A 174 -9.55 -1.08 -8.19
CA ASN A 174 -9.82 -1.51 -9.55
C ASN A 174 -10.32 -2.95 -9.69
N SER A 175 -10.63 -3.67 -8.61
CA SER A 175 -11.38 -4.92 -8.76
C SER A 175 -12.84 -4.60 -9.12
N LYS A 176 -13.11 -4.41 -10.42
CA LYS A 176 -14.50 -4.37 -10.99
C LYS A 176 -15.39 -5.45 -10.37
N PHE A 177 -14.79 -6.60 -10.07
CA PHE A 177 -15.38 -7.74 -9.37
C PHE A 177 -16.09 -7.40 -8.04
N HIS A 178 -15.61 -6.45 -7.24
CA HIS A 178 -16.27 -6.12 -5.98
C HIS A 178 -17.51 -5.25 -6.17
N LYS A 179 -17.49 -4.35 -7.17
CA LYS A 179 -18.70 -3.61 -7.55
C LYS A 179 -19.75 -4.58 -8.09
N ASP A 180 -19.36 -5.47 -9.00
CA ASP A 180 -20.28 -6.44 -9.59
C ASP A 180 -20.87 -7.40 -8.56
N LEU A 181 -20.09 -7.84 -7.56
CA LEU A 181 -20.58 -8.70 -6.48
C LEU A 181 -21.54 -7.94 -5.55
N ILE A 182 -21.26 -6.69 -5.19
CA ILE A 182 -22.18 -5.87 -4.38
C ILE A 182 -23.50 -5.64 -5.14
N TYR A 183 -23.43 -5.32 -6.44
CA TYR A 183 -24.63 -5.18 -7.29
C TYR A 183 -25.40 -6.50 -7.42
N PHE A 184 -24.71 -7.64 -7.49
CA PHE A 184 -25.34 -8.95 -7.53
C PHE A 184 -26.14 -9.26 -6.25
N TRP A 185 -25.57 -8.98 -5.07
CA TRP A 185 -26.24 -9.19 -3.79
C TRP A 185 -27.42 -8.24 -3.56
N ASP A 186 -27.31 -6.97 -4.00
CA ASP A 186 -28.42 -6.01 -3.88
C ASP A 186 -29.62 -6.41 -4.76
N ASN A 187 -29.37 -6.89 -5.99
CA ASN A 187 -30.44 -7.40 -6.84
C ASN A 187 -31.09 -8.67 -6.26
N TYR A 188 -30.30 -9.60 -5.71
CA TYR A 188 -30.82 -10.85 -5.19
C TYR A 188 -31.64 -10.65 -3.91
N LYS A 189 -31.23 -9.75 -3.01
CA LYS A 189 -32.01 -9.38 -1.82
C LYS A 189 -33.35 -8.76 -2.19
N MET A 190 -33.39 -7.91 -3.22
CA MET A 190 -34.64 -7.28 -3.65
C MET A 190 -35.63 -8.33 -4.19
N GLN A 191 -35.17 -9.28 -5.00
CA GLN A 191 -36.01 -10.37 -5.51
C GLN A 191 -36.54 -11.29 -4.39
N LEU A 192 -35.70 -11.60 -3.40
CA LEU A 192 -36.10 -12.46 -2.27
C LEU A 192 -37.14 -11.76 -1.38
N MET A 193 -37.00 -10.45 -1.15
CA MET A 193 -38.00 -9.65 -0.43
C MET A 193 -39.35 -9.60 -1.16
N ILE A 194 -39.34 -9.46 -2.49
CA ILE A 194 -40.56 -9.50 -3.32
C ILE A 194 -41.24 -10.88 -3.23
N ALA A 195 -40.46 -11.96 -3.38
CA ALA A 195 -41.00 -13.32 -3.33
C ALA A 195 -41.64 -13.65 -1.97
N VAL A 196 -41.00 -13.27 -0.86
CA VAL A 196 -41.56 -13.44 0.49
C VAL A 196 -42.82 -12.59 0.68
N GLY A 197 -42.82 -11.34 0.21
CA GLY A 197 -43.98 -10.45 0.30
C GLY A 197 -45.20 -10.98 -0.46
N VAL A 198 -45.00 -11.47 -1.69
CA VAL A 198 -46.08 -12.06 -2.51
C VAL A 198 -46.61 -13.34 -1.87
N GLY A 199 -45.73 -14.23 -1.39
CA GLY A 199 -46.13 -15.46 -0.71
C GLY A 199 -46.96 -15.20 0.54
N LEU A 200 -46.55 -14.23 1.37
CA LEU A 200 -47.28 -13.83 2.58
C LEU A 200 -48.67 -13.26 2.23
N PHE A 201 -48.77 -12.45 1.18
CA PHE A 201 -50.04 -11.86 0.74
C PHE A 201 -51.05 -12.92 0.27
N VAL A 202 -50.60 -13.88 -0.54
CA VAL A 202 -51.46 -14.99 -1.01
C VAL A 202 -51.93 -15.84 0.17
N PHE A 203 -51.05 -16.14 1.13
CA PHE A 203 -51.38 -16.90 2.33
C PHE A 203 -52.46 -16.20 3.17
N ILE A 204 -52.36 -14.88 3.35
CA ILE A 204 -53.36 -14.07 4.06
C ILE A 204 -54.71 -14.10 3.33
N MET A 205 -54.74 -14.05 1.99
CA MET A 205 -55.99 -14.12 1.23
C MET A 205 -56.70 -15.47 1.37
N ILE A 206 -55.94 -16.58 1.39
CA ILE A 206 -56.51 -17.93 1.58
C ILE A 206 -57.14 -18.06 2.97
N LEU A 207 -56.44 -17.58 4.01
CA LEU A 207 -56.95 -17.61 5.40
C LEU A 207 -58.21 -16.78 5.59
N ARG A 208 -58.45 -15.77 4.76
CA ARG A 208 -59.60 -14.87 4.88
C ARG A 208 -60.87 -15.38 4.17
N ASN A 209 -60.73 -16.40 3.33
CA ASN A 209 -61.82 -16.96 2.50
C ASN A 209 -62.34 -18.33 2.99
N ILE A 210 -61.82 -18.82 4.12
CA ILE A 210 -62.27 -20.01 4.85
C ILE A 210 -63.00 -19.54 6.10
#